data_AF-A7VBP1-F1
#
_entry.id   AF-A7VBP1-F1
#
_cell.length_a   1.000
_cell.length_b   1.000
_cell.length_c   1.000
_cell.angle_alpha   90.00
_cell.angle_beta   90.00
_cell.angle_gamma   90.00
#
_symmetry.space_group_name_H-M   'P 1'
#
loop_
_entity.id
_entity.type
_entity.pdbx_description
1 polymer ?
#
loop_
_entity_poly.entity_id
_entity_poly.type
_entity_poly.pdbx_seq_one_letter_code
_entity_poly.pdbx_strand_id
1 'polypeptide(L)'
;MKSFGDLKGTIMKKDVPIVSFRFAGGVLQDFKILVSDRGILPYTYLLCDGDDYLATELFIDDRVVPETRQGLTKELHAVGIPYYDPVLLIKYNKGISVEDDYWINVEQ
;
A
#
# COMPACT_ATOMS: atom_id res chain seq x y z
N MET A 1 -0.95 -0.37 -12.67
CA MET A 1 -0.64 0.35 -11.41
C MET A 1 -1.24 1.74 -11.46
N LYS A 2 -1.85 2.13 -10.34
CA LYS A 2 -2.32 3.47 -10.05
C LYS A 2 -1.11 4.40 -9.91
N SER A 3 -1.28 5.66 -10.27
CA SER A 3 -0.26 6.68 -10.03
C SER A 3 -0.26 7.03 -8.54
N PHE A 4 0.83 6.73 -7.83
CA PHE A 4 1.00 7.10 -6.44
C PHE A 4 1.77 8.41 -6.32
N GLY A 5 1.19 9.42 -5.69
CA GLY A 5 1.95 10.59 -5.27
C GLY A 5 3.02 10.24 -4.22
N ASP A 6 3.61 11.26 -3.62
CA ASP A 6 4.61 11.06 -2.57
C ASP A 6 4.00 10.34 -1.35
N LEU A 7 4.56 9.18 -1.02
CA LEU A 7 4.10 8.33 0.07
C LEU A 7 5.29 7.58 0.67
N LYS A 8 5.48 7.70 1.98
CA LYS A 8 6.49 6.96 2.72
C LYS A 8 5.81 6.18 3.83
N GLY A 9 6.26 4.97 4.07
CA GLY A 9 5.73 4.19 5.17
C GLY A 9 6.39 2.84 5.31
N THR A 10 5.81 2.06 6.21
CA THR A 10 6.22 0.69 6.46
C THR A 10 5.00 -0.22 6.33
N ILE A 11 5.13 -1.26 5.51
CA ILE A 11 4.19 -2.37 5.51
C ILE A 11 4.39 -3.12 6.82
N MET A 12 3.30 -3.36 7.52
CA MET A 12 3.20 -4.03 8.81
C MET A 12 2.44 -5.34 8.62
N LYS A 13 2.80 -6.38 9.38
CA LYS A 13 1.95 -7.55 9.62
C LYS A 13 1.63 -7.60 11.11
N LYS A 14 0.38 -7.36 11.50
CA LYS A 14 0.04 -7.05 12.89
C LYS A 14 0.98 -5.95 13.42
N ASP A 15 1.78 -6.22 14.45
CA ASP A 15 2.71 -5.25 15.05
C ASP A 15 4.15 -5.36 14.51
N VAL A 16 4.39 -6.23 13.52
CA VAL A 16 5.74 -6.48 12.99
C VAL A 16 5.98 -5.62 11.74
N PRO A 17 6.99 -4.74 11.73
CA PRO A 17 7.39 -4.02 10.52
C PRO A 17 8.11 -4.97 9.57
N ILE A 18 7.64 -5.08 8.33
CA ILE A 18 8.15 -6.07 7.37
C ILE A 18 8.89 -5.45 6.19
N VAL A 19 8.41 -4.32 5.66
CA VAL A 19 9.02 -3.65 4.50
C VAL A 19 8.86 -2.14 4.63
N SER A 20 9.95 -1.38 4.70
CA SER A 20 9.90 0.08 4.55
C SER A 20 9.91 0.45 3.08
N PHE A 21 9.18 1.49 2.67
CA PHE A 21 9.12 1.96 1.29
C PHE A 21 8.99 3.48 1.19
N ARG A 22 9.36 4.03 0.03
CA ARG A 22 9.16 5.44 -0.33
C ARG A 22 8.82 5.58 -1.81
N PHE A 23 7.63 6.10 -2.10
CA PHE A 23 7.26 6.67 -3.38
C PHE A 23 7.66 8.14 -3.43
N ALA A 24 8.27 8.55 -4.52
CA ALA A 24 8.46 9.95 -4.85
C ALA A 24 8.17 10.18 -6.33
N GLY A 25 7.31 11.17 -6.61
CA GLY A 25 6.95 11.57 -7.97
C GLY A 25 6.32 10.45 -8.81
N GLY A 26 5.47 9.59 -8.24
CA GLY A 26 4.83 8.51 -9.01
C GLY A 26 5.48 7.13 -8.86
N VAL A 27 6.72 7.07 -8.39
CA VAL A 27 7.59 5.90 -8.57
C VAL A 27 8.12 5.43 -7.22
N LEU A 28 8.17 4.12 -7.02
CA LEU A 28 8.85 3.53 -5.87
C LEU A 28 10.36 3.82 -6.00
N GLN A 29 10.91 4.64 -5.11
CA GLN A 29 12.34 5.01 -5.15
C GLN A 29 13.17 4.12 -4.22
N ASP A 30 12.64 3.83 -3.04
CA ASP A 30 13.33 3.04 -2.03
C ASP A 30 12.41 1.98 -1.46
N PHE A 31 12.94 0.78 -1.23
CA PHE A 31 12.32 -0.21 -0.37
C PHE A 31 13.38 -1.03 0.36
N LYS A 32 13.01 -1.58 1.53
CA LYS A 32 13.88 -2.45 2.31
C LYS A 32 13.06 -3.46 3.09
N ILE A 33 13.37 -4.73 2.91
CA ILE A 33 12.84 -5.81 3.74
C ILE A 33 13.52 -5.74 5.11
N LEU A 34 12.71 -5.70 6.16
CA LEU A 34 13.14 -5.51 7.56
C LEU A 34 13.19 -6.81 8.35
N VAL A 35 12.79 -7.92 7.72
CA VAL A 35 12.64 -9.25 8.33
C VAL A 35 13.51 -10.26 7.60
N SER A 36 14.04 -11.24 8.36
CA SER A 36 14.82 -12.35 7.80
C SER A 36 13.93 -13.49 7.30
N ASP A 37 12.81 -13.76 7.99
CA ASP A 37 11.82 -14.75 7.57
C ASP A 37 10.96 -14.20 6.42
N ARG A 38 11.18 -14.68 5.20
CA ARG A 38 10.39 -14.27 4.03
C ARG A 38 8.97 -14.84 4.03
N GLY A 39 8.67 -15.85 4.85
CA GLY A 39 7.32 -16.41 4.99
C GLY A 39 6.31 -15.44 5.62
N ILE A 40 6.79 -14.35 6.23
CA ILE A 40 5.93 -13.30 6.78
C ILE A 40 5.50 -12.28 5.72
N LEU A 41 6.21 -12.19 4.59
CA LEU A 41 5.92 -11.22 3.54
C LEU A 41 4.54 -11.49 2.91
N PRO A 42 3.86 -10.46 2.38
CA PRO A 42 2.62 -10.64 1.64
C PRO A 42 2.79 -11.65 0.50
N TYR A 43 1.71 -12.36 0.17
CA TYR A 43 1.70 -13.35 -0.91
C TYR A 43 2.22 -12.80 -2.25
N THR A 44 2.05 -11.50 -2.50
CA THR A 44 2.60 -10.80 -3.66
C THR A 44 4.12 -10.99 -3.83
N TYR A 45 4.89 -11.05 -2.73
CA TYR A 45 6.34 -11.30 -2.79
C TYR A 45 6.71 -12.72 -3.22
N LEU A 46 5.80 -13.69 -3.01
CA LEU A 46 5.96 -15.04 -3.55
C LEU A 46 5.64 -15.07 -5.05
N LEU A 47 4.62 -14.33 -5.49
CA LEU A 47 4.19 -14.28 -6.90
C LEU A 47 5.22 -13.63 -7.83
N CYS A 48 5.99 -12.67 -7.33
CA CYS A 48 6.93 -11.89 -8.13
C CYS A 48 8.31 -12.55 -8.31
N ASP A 49 8.48 -13.82 -7.94
CA ASP A 49 9.71 -14.61 -8.17
C ASP A 49 11.02 -13.89 -7.81
N GLY A 50 11.03 -13.24 -6.64
CA GLY A 50 12.20 -12.50 -6.13
C GLY A 50 12.33 -11.05 -6.60
N ASP A 51 11.43 -10.57 -7.46
CA ASP A 51 11.30 -9.14 -7.76
C ASP A 51 10.58 -8.41 -6.62
N ASP A 52 11.34 -8.09 -5.58
CA ASP A 52 10.85 -7.41 -4.38
C ASP A 52 10.38 -5.97 -4.68
N TYR A 53 10.89 -5.34 -5.75
CA TYR A 53 10.45 -4.03 -6.20
C TYR A 53 9.02 -4.11 -6.72
N LEU A 54 8.78 -4.99 -7.70
CA LEU A 54 7.46 -5.20 -8.29
C LEU A 54 6.46 -5.69 -7.23
N ALA A 55 6.89 -6.59 -6.34
CA ALA A 55 6.05 -7.07 -5.25
C ALA A 55 5.58 -5.94 -4.33
N THR A 56 6.48 -4.99 -4.01
CA THR A 56 6.15 -3.82 -3.18
C THR A 56 5.14 -2.93 -3.90
N GLU A 57 5.36 -2.62 -5.19
CA GLU A 57 4.41 -1.80 -5.97
C GLU A 57 3.03 -2.45 -6.09
N LEU A 58 2.98 -3.74 -6.40
CA LEU A 58 1.73 -4.48 -6.53
C LEU A 58 0.98 -4.59 -5.21
N PHE A 59 1.69 -4.81 -4.08
CA PHE A 59 1.05 -4.82 -2.77
C PHE A 59 0.38 -3.48 -2.48
N ILE A 60 1.10 -2.36 -2.68
CA ILE A 60 0.59 -1.01 -2.40
C ILE A 60 -0.58 -0.66 -3.35
N ASP A 61 -0.54 -1.08 -4.61
CA ASP A 61 -1.65 -0.91 -5.55
C ASP A 61 -2.92 -1.65 -5.10
N ASP A 62 -2.77 -2.88 -4.62
CA ASP A 62 -3.86 -3.74 -4.13
C ASP A 62 -4.52 -3.18 -2.87
N ARG A 63 -3.79 -2.40 -2.06
CA ARG A 63 -4.35 -1.73 -0.87
C ARG A 63 -5.31 -0.58 -1.19
N VAL A 64 -5.51 -0.26 -2.47
CA VAL A 64 -6.35 0.87 -2.91
C VAL A 64 -7.49 0.38 -3.77
N VAL A 65 -8.72 0.70 -3.34
CA VAL A 65 -9.93 0.42 -4.11
C VAL A 65 -9.81 0.98 -5.53
N PRO A 66 -10.21 0.25 -6.59
CA PRO A 66 -10.15 0.75 -7.96
C PRO A 66 -11.01 2.00 -8.16
N GLU A 67 -10.51 2.98 -8.93
CA GLU A 67 -11.25 4.20 -9.29
C GLU A 67 -12.59 3.90 -9.98
N THR A 68 -12.66 2.78 -10.70
CA THR A 68 -13.86 2.32 -11.41
C THR A 68 -14.93 1.70 -10.52
N ARG A 69 -14.72 1.64 -9.19
CA ARG A 69 -15.70 1.10 -8.24
C ARG A 69 -16.97 1.94 -8.25
N GLN A 70 -18.11 1.29 -8.53
CA GLN A 70 -19.41 1.95 -8.50
C GLN A 70 -19.69 2.57 -7.13
N GLY A 71 -20.16 3.83 -7.13
CA GLY A 71 -20.48 4.58 -5.92
C GLY A 71 -19.28 5.22 -5.21
N LEU A 72 -18.04 5.01 -5.69
CA LEU A 72 -16.83 5.45 -4.99
C LEU A 72 -16.81 6.95 -4.67
N THR A 73 -17.16 7.81 -5.63
CA THR A 73 -17.19 9.27 -5.41
C THR A 73 -18.05 9.66 -4.21
N LYS A 74 -19.22 9.05 -4.04
CA LYS A 74 -20.11 9.32 -2.90
C LYS A 74 -19.46 8.91 -1.58
N GLU A 75 -18.83 7.74 -1.54
CA GLU A 75 -18.13 7.22 -0.35
C GLU A 75 -16.93 8.10 0.01
N LEU A 76 -16.13 8.53 -0.97
CA LEU A 76 -15.00 9.45 -0.76
C LEU A 76 -15.45 10.75 -0.12
N HIS A 77 -16.50 11.39 -0.66
CA HIS A 77 -17.06 12.61 -0.08
C HIS A 77 -17.59 12.41 1.34
N ALA A 78 -18.19 11.25 1.64
CA ALA A 78 -18.69 10.94 2.97
C ALA A 78 -17.58 10.88 4.04
N VAL A 79 -16.36 10.51 3.65
CA VAL A 79 -15.18 10.47 4.52
C VAL A 79 -14.27 11.70 4.41
N GLY A 80 -14.71 12.74 3.68
CA GLY A 80 -13.96 14.00 3.53
C GLY A 80 -12.81 13.95 2.52
N ILE A 81 -12.75 12.92 1.67
CA ILE A 81 -11.76 12.83 0.58
C ILE A 81 -12.37 13.50 -0.67
N PRO A 82 -11.79 14.60 -1.17
CA PRO A 82 -12.44 15.46 -2.18
C PRO A 82 -12.42 14.88 -3.60
N TYR A 83 -11.49 13.97 -3.91
CA TYR A 83 -11.33 13.32 -5.21
C TYR A 83 -10.57 12.00 -5.03
N TYR A 84 -10.59 11.15 -6.06
CA TYR A 84 -9.84 9.90 -6.03
C TYR A 84 -8.34 10.16 -5.98
N ASP A 85 -7.71 9.79 -4.87
CA ASP A 85 -6.26 9.88 -4.68
C ASP A 85 -5.80 8.67 -3.86
N PRO A 86 -5.01 7.75 -4.45
CA PRO A 86 -4.48 6.57 -3.77
C PRO A 86 -3.72 6.89 -2.48
N VAL A 87 -3.01 8.01 -2.43
CA VAL A 87 -2.24 8.44 -1.24
C VAL A 87 -3.17 8.91 -0.14
N LEU A 88 -4.22 9.67 -0.46
CA LEU A 88 -5.22 10.08 0.53
C LEU A 88 -5.99 8.87 1.07
N LEU A 89 -6.33 7.92 0.21
CA LEU A 89 -6.98 6.67 0.59
C LEU A 89 -6.12 5.88 1.59
N ILE A 90 -4.85 5.63 1.28
CA ILE A 90 -3.92 4.94 2.20
C ILE A 90 -3.72 5.73 3.50
N LYS A 91 -3.61 7.07 3.44
CA LYS A 91 -3.48 7.89 4.66
C LYS A 91 -4.71 7.76 5.56
N TYR A 92 -5.90 7.67 4.96
CA TYR A 92 -7.18 7.54 5.65
C TYR A 92 -7.37 6.16 6.28
N ASN A 93 -7.23 5.08 5.50
CA ASN A 93 -7.57 3.72 5.95
C ASN A 93 -6.36 2.85 6.29
N LYS A 94 -5.13 3.36 6.13
CA LYS A 94 -3.87 2.63 6.35
C LYS A 94 -3.69 1.40 5.48
N GLY A 95 -4.36 1.33 4.33
CA GLY A 95 -4.31 0.17 3.42
C GLY A 95 -4.79 -1.13 4.05
N ILE A 96 -5.65 -1.06 5.08
CA ILE A 96 -6.20 -2.24 5.76
C ILE A 96 -7.10 -3.02 4.79
N SER A 97 -6.93 -4.34 4.77
CA SER A 97 -7.83 -5.28 4.10
C SER A 97 -8.53 -6.15 5.14
N VAL A 98 -9.76 -6.58 4.86
CA VAL A 98 -10.50 -7.53 5.72
C VAL A 98 -10.04 -8.98 5.52
N GLU A 99 -9.31 -9.25 4.44
CA GLU A 99 -8.89 -10.61 4.06
C GLU A 99 -7.52 -10.99 4.66
N ASP A 100 -6.80 -10.04 5.26
CA ASP A 100 -5.47 -10.27 5.80
C ASP A 100 -5.14 -9.37 7.01
N ASP A 101 -3.97 -9.61 7.62
CA ASP A 101 -3.47 -8.88 8.79
C ASP A 101 -2.41 -7.82 8.42
N TYR A 102 -2.34 -7.39 7.16
CA TYR A 102 -1.36 -6.41 6.69
C TYR A 102 -1.95 -5.00 6.66
N TRP A 103 -1.12 -4.02 7.02
CA TRP A 103 -1.48 -2.61 6.96
C TRP A 103 -0.24 -1.73 6.74
N ILE A 104 -0.45 -0.45 6.48
CA ILE A 104 0.60 0.52 6.19
C ILE A 104 0.69 1.53 7.33
N ASN A 105 1.81 1.51 8.03
CA ASN A 105 2.18 2.60 8.91
C ASN A 105 2.77 3.76 8.09
N VAL A 106 1.91 4.73 7.74
CA VAL A 106 2.30 5.91 6.95
C VAL A 106 3.10 6.88 7.82
N GLU A 107 4.29 7.27 7.33
CA GLU A 107 5.14 8.29 7.96
C GLU A 107 4.72 9.70 7.51
N GLN A 108 4.89 10.69 8.39
CA GLN A 108 4.61 12.10 8.10
C GLN A 108 5.78 12.77 7.37
#